data_AF-A0A375I2H8-F1
#
_entry.id   AF-A0A375I2H8-F1
#
_cell.length_a   1.000
_cell.length_b   1.000
_cell.length_c   1.000
_cell.angle_alpha   90.00
_cell.angle_beta   90.00
_cell.angle_gamma   90.00
#
_symmetry.space_group_name_H-M   'P 1'
#
loop_
_entity.id
_entity.type
_entity.pdbx_description
1 polymer ?
#
loop_
_entity_poly.entity_id
_entity_poly.type
_entity_poly.pdbx_seq_one_letter_code
_entity_poly.pdbx_strand_id
1 'polypeptide(L)'
;MSRAALDAGAAEAELDAGAPSRALTRRQEHRPERVVGLVFLVGYLVAAFWLSAHDLVFPDAMSRVANAYYVLFSRDPHLAAIGFVWNPLPSLAVIPLLLLSPLWPALASDALAGCLVSALCGALAVMFMHRLLGQLGAGRVMRVVLTALFALHPLVLLASATGASEAMLLTVCLYVAAHLVDWLTDNDPWQLVQVGVGVGVAYLVRYEALAVGAAVGVLVLVVTWARSRGRARALGMAVLDMVLAVGPIVAAFCLWALASKIIVGSWLETFTSQYGNSAQVGTFQESIDGIVGTGRYARPGYLVEQLARTAPLAVPLTLVALVVALRRRDTRFLSPVFVLGSVLVFQNLTFLRGMSFGWLRFQITAVPLAVLAVGCLAGAVSRSGASRGLRRAGVVTLAGATALTLPLAWWTETNPRFGREEALAVEVARGGQYPMEQQAAEDITAMGLPEGSVITDVAYSFPIVLAAEDPRVYAITTDQDFRELLADPRGNGVDYALLTSPDTAPADAIEEQYPGMWADGAGVATMVRQWRDGRGLTWRLYRFTS
;
A
#
# COMPACT_ATOMS: atom_id res chain seq x y z
N MET A 1 -40.96 61.90 -10.35
CA MET A 1 -40.46 60.51 -10.33
C MET A 1 -39.90 60.25 -8.94
N SER A 2 -40.42 59.20 -8.30
CA SER A 2 -40.45 59.00 -6.85
C SER A 2 -39.10 58.60 -6.23
N ARG A 3 -38.91 58.98 -4.96
CA ARG A 3 -37.86 58.52 -4.02
C ARG A 3 -37.67 57.00 -3.95
N ALA A 4 -38.60 56.21 -4.50
CA ALA A 4 -38.55 54.75 -4.57
C ALA A 4 -37.43 54.18 -5.48
N ALA A 5 -36.81 54.97 -6.35
CA ALA A 5 -35.74 54.49 -7.24
C ALA A 5 -34.33 54.53 -6.63
N LEU A 6 -34.13 55.28 -5.53
CA LEU A 6 -32.82 55.40 -4.87
C LEU A 6 -32.61 54.36 -3.77
N ASP A 7 -33.67 53.82 -3.18
CA ASP A 7 -33.58 52.75 -2.18
C ASP A 7 -33.39 51.36 -2.80
N ALA A 8 -33.66 51.19 -4.10
CA ALA A 8 -33.44 49.93 -4.82
C ALA A 8 -31.96 49.69 -5.17
N GLY A 9 -31.16 50.74 -5.30
CA GLY A 9 -29.72 50.65 -5.62
C GLY A 9 -28.81 50.39 -4.42
N ALA A 10 -29.32 50.54 -3.19
CA ALA A 10 -28.55 50.34 -1.96
C ALA A 10 -28.73 48.92 -1.36
N ALA A 11 -29.72 48.16 -1.81
CA ALA A 11 -30.01 46.81 -1.30
C ALA A 11 -29.30 45.67 -2.07
N GLU A 12 -28.66 45.95 -3.21
CA GLU A 12 -27.90 44.95 -3.98
C GLU A 12 -26.37 44.98 -3.73
N ALA A 13 -25.89 45.83 -2.83
CA ALA A 13 -24.46 45.93 -2.48
C ALA A 13 -24.10 45.28 -1.13
N GLU A 14 -24.97 44.46 -0.54
CA GLU A 14 -24.74 43.77 0.74
C GLU A 14 -24.69 42.24 0.62
N LEU A 15 -24.38 41.73 -0.57
CA LEU A 15 -24.03 40.33 -0.80
C LEU A 15 -22.58 40.26 -1.27
N ASP A 16 -21.65 40.10 -0.30
CA ASP A 16 -20.47 39.21 -0.36
C ASP A 16 -19.34 39.60 0.63
N ALA A 17 -19.68 40.07 1.84
CA ALA A 17 -18.70 40.30 2.91
C ALA A 17 -18.52 39.10 3.87
N GLY A 18 -19.13 37.95 3.57
CA GLY A 18 -19.09 36.74 4.42
C GLY A 18 -18.00 35.72 4.09
N ALA A 19 -17.31 35.85 2.95
CA ALA A 19 -16.34 34.88 2.46
C ALA A 19 -14.96 34.85 3.18
N PRO A 20 -14.38 35.95 3.72
CA PRO A 20 -13.02 35.90 4.25
C PRO A 20 -12.93 35.17 5.60
N SER A 21 -13.99 35.19 6.43
CA SER A 21 -13.96 34.58 7.77
C SER A 21 -13.94 33.05 7.73
N ARG A 22 -14.68 32.41 6.81
CA ARG A 22 -14.69 30.95 6.59
C ARG A 22 -13.39 30.43 5.98
N ALA A 23 -12.80 31.18 5.04
CA ALA A 23 -11.53 30.81 4.44
C ALA A 23 -10.37 30.92 5.45
N LEU A 24 -10.38 31.95 6.32
CA LEU A 24 -9.39 32.15 7.37
C LEU A 24 -9.51 31.11 8.50
N THR A 25 -10.73 30.73 8.91
CA THR A 25 -10.95 29.64 9.88
C THR A 25 -10.54 28.28 9.33
N ARG A 26 -10.89 27.94 8.08
CA ARG A 26 -10.36 26.72 7.41
C ARG A 26 -8.84 26.75 7.32
N ARG A 27 -8.21 27.87 6.95
CA ARG A 27 -6.73 27.98 6.89
C ARG A 27 -6.06 27.79 8.25
N GLN A 28 -6.68 28.25 9.34
CA GLN A 28 -6.15 28.08 10.69
C GLN A 28 -6.31 26.64 11.22
N GLU A 29 -7.38 25.93 10.84
CA GLU A 29 -7.63 24.55 11.26
C GLU A 29 -6.64 23.53 10.67
N HIS A 30 -6.14 23.74 9.44
CA HIS A 30 -5.21 22.81 8.78
C HIS A 30 -3.74 22.98 9.22
N ARG A 31 -3.40 24.07 9.92
CA ARG A 31 -2.02 24.30 10.42
C ARG A 31 -1.51 23.19 11.36
N PRO A 32 -2.25 22.76 12.40
CA PRO A 32 -1.78 21.69 13.28
C PRO A 32 -1.61 20.35 12.57
N GLU A 33 -2.49 20.01 11.62
CA GLU A 33 -2.39 18.78 10.84
C GLU A 33 -1.08 18.73 10.06
N ARG A 34 -0.77 19.80 9.33
CA ARG A 34 0.47 19.92 8.54
C ARG A 34 1.73 19.86 9.40
N VAL A 35 1.71 20.48 10.59
CA VAL A 35 2.85 20.44 11.51
C VAL A 35 3.09 19.01 12.01
N VAL A 36 2.03 18.30 12.42
CA VAL A 36 2.16 16.91 12.87
C VAL A 36 2.62 16.01 11.72
N GLY A 37 2.07 16.19 10.52
CA GLY A 37 2.51 15.48 9.31
C GLY A 37 4.00 15.71 9.02
N LEU A 38 4.47 16.96 9.07
CA LEU A 38 5.88 17.29 8.83
C LEU A 38 6.82 16.68 9.87
N VAL A 39 6.45 16.68 11.15
CA VAL A 39 7.25 16.06 12.22
C VAL A 39 7.42 14.56 11.96
N PHE A 40 6.34 13.87 11.62
CA PHE A 40 6.41 12.44 11.32
C PHE A 40 7.03 12.14 9.96
N LEU A 41 6.94 13.04 8.97
CA LEU A 41 7.68 12.92 7.71
C LEU A 41 9.18 12.85 7.99
N VAL A 42 9.72 13.77 8.81
CA VAL A 42 11.15 13.74 9.17
C VAL A 42 11.50 12.45 9.88
N GLY A 43 10.67 11.99 10.82
CA GLY A 43 10.89 10.72 11.53
C GLY A 43 10.89 9.50 10.60
N TYR A 44 9.92 9.42 9.68
CA TYR A 44 9.83 8.33 8.70
C TYR A 44 10.95 8.38 7.66
N LEU A 45 11.40 9.56 7.25
CA LEU A 45 12.57 9.70 6.38
C LEU A 45 13.83 9.20 7.09
N VAL A 46 14.06 9.56 8.36
CA VAL A 46 15.21 9.04 9.12
C VAL A 46 15.15 7.51 9.24
N ALA A 47 13.97 6.96 9.51
CA ALA A 47 13.78 5.50 9.54
C ALA A 47 14.02 4.87 8.16
N ALA A 48 13.51 5.46 7.08
CA ALA A 48 13.68 4.99 5.72
C ALA A 48 15.16 4.96 5.31
N PHE A 49 15.89 6.05 5.54
CA PHE A 49 17.34 6.11 5.28
C PHE A 49 18.09 5.08 6.10
N TRP A 50 17.76 4.91 7.38
CA TRP A 50 18.43 3.94 8.24
C TRP A 50 18.15 2.50 7.78
N LEU A 51 16.90 2.15 7.45
CA LEU A 51 16.53 0.81 7.00
C LEU A 51 17.16 0.48 5.63
N SER A 52 17.05 1.39 4.67
CA SER A 52 17.65 1.23 3.33
C SER A 52 19.16 1.08 3.41
N ALA A 53 19.86 1.87 4.23
CA ALA A 53 21.31 1.76 4.43
C ALA A 53 21.77 0.48 5.15
N HIS A 54 20.84 -0.34 5.68
CA HIS A 54 21.14 -1.62 6.33
C HIS A 54 20.49 -2.80 5.58
N ASP A 55 20.13 -2.63 4.30
CA ASP A 55 19.54 -3.69 3.48
C ASP A 55 18.18 -4.20 4.01
N LEU A 56 17.49 -3.41 4.84
CA LEU A 56 16.20 -3.75 5.45
C LEU A 56 15.04 -3.23 4.60
N VAL A 57 14.98 -3.67 3.35
CA VAL A 57 13.90 -3.37 2.40
C VAL A 57 13.13 -4.65 2.08
N PHE A 58 11.81 -4.52 1.92
CA PHE A 58 11.00 -5.67 1.52
C PHE A 58 11.20 -6.00 0.03
N PRO A 59 11.36 -7.28 -0.34
CA PRO A 59 11.54 -7.67 -1.75
C PRO A 59 10.42 -7.16 -2.67
N ASP A 60 9.17 -7.15 -2.18
CA ASP A 60 8.02 -6.65 -2.96
C ASP A 60 7.99 -5.12 -3.10
N ALA A 61 8.64 -4.39 -2.19
CA ALA A 61 8.84 -2.94 -2.35
C ALA A 61 9.93 -2.66 -3.38
N MET A 62 11.05 -3.39 -3.31
CA MET A 62 12.15 -3.27 -4.27
C MET A 62 11.73 -3.62 -5.70
N SER A 63 10.94 -4.69 -5.90
CA SER A 63 10.44 -5.05 -7.24
C SER A 63 9.53 -3.99 -7.86
N ARG A 64 8.80 -3.22 -7.06
CA ARG A 64 8.00 -2.08 -7.56
C ARG A 64 8.88 -0.92 -8.03
N VAL A 65 10.01 -0.68 -7.36
CA VAL A 65 11.04 0.26 -7.82
C VAL A 65 11.66 -0.24 -9.11
N ALA A 66 11.95 -1.54 -9.20
CA ALA A 66 12.47 -2.18 -10.41
C ALA A 66 11.53 -2.00 -11.62
N ASN A 67 10.24 -2.29 -11.46
CA ASN A 67 9.24 -2.06 -12.50
C ASN A 67 9.22 -0.60 -13.00
N ALA A 68 9.38 0.37 -12.09
CA ALA A 68 9.45 1.78 -12.44
C ALA A 68 10.78 2.14 -13.14
N TYR A 69 11.88 1.48 -12.74
CA TYR A 69 13.20 1.66 -13.33
C TYR A 69 13.26 1.16 -14.77
N TYR A 70 12.66 0.00 -15.06
CA TYR A 70 12.63 -0.57 -16.40
C TYR A 70 11.91 0.30 -17.42
N VAL A 71 10.86 1.02 -17.00
CA VAL A 71 10.16 2.00 -17.86
C VAL A 71 11.11 3.10 -18.38
N LEU A 72 12.18 3.42 -17.64
CA LEU A 72 13.09 4.52 -17.93
C LEU A 72 14.43 4.07 -18.51
N PHE A 73 15.00 2.98 -18.00
CA PHE A 73 16.42 2.66 -18.17
C PHE A 73 16.71 1.24 -18.66
N SER A 74 15.71 0.37 -18.86
CA SER A 74 15.98 -0.99 -19.40
C SER A 74 16.54 -0.95 -20.83
N ARG A 75 16.87 -2.12 -21.39
CA ARG A 75 17.23 -2.26 -22.80
C ARG A 75 16.11 -1.82 -23.74
N ASP A 76 14.86 -2.12 -23.39
CA ASP A 76 13.65 -1.73 -24.12
C ASP A 76 12.74 -0.82 -23.25
N PRO A 77 13.05 0.49 -23.07
CA PRO A 77 12.26 1.37 -22.21
C PRO A 77 10.89 1.68 -22.81
N HIS A 78 9.83 1.23 -22.13
CA HIS A 78 8.47 1.55 -22.51
C HIS A 78 7.52 1.45 -21.31
N LEU A 79 6.39 2.16 -21.35
CA LEU A 79 5.49 2.25 -20.19
C LEU A 79 4.88 0.91 -19.76
N ALA A 80 4.71 -0.04 -20.69
CA ALA A 80 4.20 -1.37 -20.36
C ALA A 80 5.17 -2.24 -19.55
N ALA A 81 6.47 -1.89 -19.51
CA ALA A 81 7.47 -2.57 -18.68
C ALA A 81 7.19 -2.45 -17.17
N ILE A 82 6.24 -1.59 -16.76
CA ILE A 82 5.79 -1.47 -15.38
C ILE A 82 5.13 -2.74 -14.82
N GLY A 83 4.72 -3.67 -15.70
CA GLY A 83 4.05 -4.92 -15.34
C GLY A 83 2.56 -4.77 -15.01
N PHE A 84 1.81 -5.87 -15.19
CA PHE A 84 0.34 -5.90 -15.04
C PHE A 84 -0.17 -6.83 -13.93
N VAL A 85 0.74 -7.51 -13.23
CA VAL A 85 0.41 -8.41 -12.11
C VAL A 85 -0.11 -7.64 -10.90
N TRP A 86 0.50 -6.49 -10.61
CA TRP A 86 0.16 -5.61 -9.50
C TRP A 86 -0.45 -4.30 -10.01
N ASN A 87 -1.18 -3.60 -9.16
CA ASN A 87 -1.71 -2.28 -9.52
C ASN A 87 -0.56 -1.27 -9.71
N PRO A 88 -0.70 -0.30 -10.63
CA PRO A 88 0.44 0.43 -11.17
C PRO A 88 0.90 1.61 -10.32
N LEU A 89 0.03 2.16 -9.46
CA LEU A 89 0.32 3.46 -8.82
C LEU A 89 1.56 3.46 -7.93
N PRO A 90 1.87 2.40 -7.15
CA PRO A 90 3.11 2.36 -6.38
C PRO A 90 4.36 2.51 -7.25
N SER A 91 4.43 1.84 -8.40
CA SER A 91 5.55 1.97 -9.34
C SER A 91 5.52 3.32 -10.07
N LEU A 92 4.35 3.77 -10.55
CA LEU A 92 4.22 5.07 -11.22
C LEU A 92 4.64 6.25 -10.33
N ALA A 93 4.33 6.18 -9.03
CA ALA A 93 4.67 7.23 -8.07
C ALA A 93 6.18 7.39 -7.84
N VAL A 94 6.95 6.35 -8.15
CA VAL A 94 8.40 6.30 -7.96
C VAL A 94 9.17 6.86 -9.18
N ILE A 95 8.58 6.80 -10.39
CA ILE A 95 9.20 7.27 -11.65
C ILE A 95 9.81 8.68 -11.54
N PRO A 96 9.12 9.72 -11.00
CA PRO A 96 9.71 11.06 -10.93
C PRO A 96 11.00 11.14 -10.12
N LEU A 97 11.14 10.29 -9.10
CA LEU A 97 12.36 10.19 -8.30
C LEU A 97 13.46 9.45 -9.06
N LEU A 98 13.11 8.38 -9.78
CA LEU A 98 14.08 7.60 -10.56
C LEU A 98 14.69 8.37 -11.72
N LEU A 99 14.07 9.44 -12.22
CA LEU A 99 14.73 10.35 -13.16
C LEU A 99 16.05 10.95 -12.62
N LEU A 100 16.23 10.94 -11.30
CA LEU A 100 17.44 11.40 -10.61
C LEU A 100 18.41 10.25 -10.29
N SER A 101 18.10 8.99 -10.62
CA SER A 101 18.97 7.85 -10.35
C SER A 101 20.37 7.96 -10.97
N PRO A 102 20.60 8.61 -12.14
CA PRO A 102 21.97 8.79 -12.66
C PRO A 102 22.84 9.69 -11.76
N LEU A 103 22.21 10.55 -10.95
CA LEU A 103 22.91 11.41 -9.98
C LEU A 103 22.97 10.78 -8.59
N TRP A 104 22.00 9.94 -8.25
CA TRP A 104 21.91 9.25 -6.97
C TRP A 104 21.45 7.79 -7.14
N PRO A 105 22.38 6.86 -7.46
CA PRO A 105 22.05 5.47 -7.79
C PRO A 105 21.25 4.73 -6.71
N ALA A 106 21.46 5.06 -5.43
CA ALA A 106 20.71 4.50 -4.29
C ALA A 106 19.18 4.64 -4.43
N LEU A 107 18.69 5.61 -5.21
CA LEU A 107 17.25 5.72 -5.54
C LEU A 107 16.72 4.45 -6.20
N ALA A 108 17.53 3.79 -7.01
CA ALA A 108 17.24 2.53 -7.67
C ALA A 108 17.82 1.33 -6.89
N SER A 109 19.16 1.27 -6.72
CA SER A 109 19.87 0.10 -6.18
C SER A 109 19.44 -0.29 -4.77
N ASP A 110 19.17 0.71 -3.92
CA ASP A 110 18.82 0.50 -2.50
C ASP A 110 17.31 0.66 -2.28
N ALA A 111 16.53 0.72 -3.38
CA ALA A 111 15.10 0.99 -3.41
C ALA A 111 14.65 2.24 -2.63
N LEU A 112 15.55 3.21 -2.45
CA LEU A 112 15.30 4.40 -1.65
C LEU A 112 14.14 5.22 -2.20
N ALA A 113 13.95 5.26 -3.52
CA ALA A 113 12.85 5.99 -4.14
C ALA A 113 11.48 5.48 -3.67
N GLY A 114 11.32 4.16 -3.51
CA GLY A 114 10.13 3.57 -2.90
C GLY A 114 9.95 3.99 -1.45
N CYS A 115 11.03 3.97 -0.66
CA CYS A 115 11.02 4.36 0.75
C CYS A 115 10.64 5.85 0.96
N LEU A 116 11.09 6.74 0.07
CA LEU A 116 10.72 8.16 0.07
C LEU A 116 9.22 8.36 -0.21
N VAL A 117 8.67 7.63 -1.18
CA VAL A 117 7.24 7.67 -1.50
C VAL A 117 6.42 7.14 -0.32
N SER A 118 6.80 6.02 0.29
CA SER A 118 6.10 5.47 1.45
C SER A 118 6.16 6.42 2.66
N ALA A 119 7.27 7.14 2.86
CA ALA A 119 7.42 8.09 3.97
C ALA A 119 6.51 9.30 3.80
N LEU A 120 6.39 9.81 2.57
CA LEU A 120 5.44 10.86 2.23
C LEU A 120 3.99 10.40 2.46
N CYS A 121 3.63 9.21 1.98
CA CYS A 121 2.32 8.63 2.25
C CYS A 121 2.06 8.48 3.75
N GLY A 122 2.99 7.88 4.52
CA GLY A 122 2.89 7.77 5.97
C GLY A 122 2.60 9.10 6.67
N ALA A 123 3.31 10.16 6.29
CA ALA A 123 3.08 11.50 6.80
C ALA A 123 1.67 12.04 6.48
N LEU A 124 1.19 11.83 5.25
CA LEU A 124 -0.17 12.19 4.84
C LEU A 124 -1.23 11.37 5.59
N ALA A 125 -1.00 10.07 5.81
CA ALA A 125 -1.86 9.22 6.64
C ALA A 125 -1.97 9.78 8.06
N VAL A 126 -0.85 10.21 8.66
CA VAL A 126 -0.83 10.87 9.97
C VAL A 126 -1.64 12.17 9.98
N MET A 127 -1.56 12.98 8.92
CA MET A 127 -2.37 14.20 8.79
C MET A 127 -3.87 13.90 8.76
N PHE A 128 -4.30 12.97 7.91
CA PHE A 128 -5.72 12.58 7.82
C PHE A 128 -6.21 11.91 9.10
N MET A 129 -5.35 11.13 9.75
CA MET A 129 -5.66 10.55 11.06
C MET A 129 -5.91 11.64 12.11
N HIS A 130 -5.06 12.67 12.17
CA HIS A 130 -5.25 13.81 13.06
C HIS A 130 -6.57 14.54 12.78
N ARG A 131 -6.89 14.78 11.51
CA ARG A 131 -8.14 15.39 11.07
C ARG A 131 -9.36 14.58 11.49
N LEU A 132 -9.37 13.28 11.18
CA LEU A 132 -10.47 12.36 11.50
C LEU A 132 -10.75 12.30 13.00
N LEU A 133 -9.70 12.23 13.83
CA LEU A 133 -9.85 12.28 15.28
C LEU A 133 -10.55 13.57 15.74
N GLY A 134 -10.25 14.70 15.09
CA GLY A 134 -10.94 15.97 15.30
C GLY A 134 -12.42 15.92 14.87
N GLN A 135 -12.70 15.42 13.67
CA GLN A 135 -14.07 15.29 13.14
C GLN A 135 -14.94 14.36 14.01
N LEU A 136 -14.35 13.33 14.63
CA LEU A 136 -15.01 12.42 15.57
C LEU A 136 -15.17 13.01 16.99
N GLY A 137 -14.63 14.21 17.24
CA GLY A 137 -14.81 14.97 18.47
C GLY A 137 -13.77 14.70 19.55
N ALA A 138 -12.60 14.15 19.23
CA ALA A 138 -11.51 14.02 20.18
C ALA A 138 -10.97 15.41 20.57
N GLY A 139 -10.81 15.66 21.88
CA GLY A 139 -10.22 16.90 22.39
C GLY A 139 -8.75 17.05 21.97
N ARG A 140 -8.21 18.28 21.99
CA ARG A 140 -6.87 18.61 21.45
C ARG A 140 -5.74 17.67 21.93
N VAL A 141 -5.65 17.44 23.24
CA VAL A 141 -4.61 16.58 23.84
C VAL A 141 -4.78 15.13 23.38
N MET A 142 -5.99 14.60 23.49
CA MET A 142 -6.30 13.24 23.05
C MET A 142 -6.01 13.05 21.55
N ARG A 143 -6.34 14.06 20.73
CA ARG A 143 -6.07 14.07 19.30
C ARG A 143 -4.57 13.91 19.02
N VAL A 144 -3.72 14.70 19.68
CA VAL A 144 -2.26 14.59 19.53
C VAL A 144 -1.74 13.24 20.02
N VAL A 145 -2.18 12.78 21.20
CA VAL A 145 -1.74 11.49 21.78
C VAL A 145 -2.12 10.34 20.84
N LEU A 146 -3.37 10.24 20.40
CA LEU A 146 -3.83 9.18 19.52
C LEU A 146 -3.15 9.24 18.14
N THR A 147 -2.91 10.43 17.60
CA THR A 147 -2.12 10.57 16.37
C THR A 147 -0.70 10.03 16.55
N ALA A 148 -0.04 10.34 17.67
CA ALA A 148 1.30 9.81 17.96
C ALA A 148 1.28 8.28 18.17
N LEU A 149 0.29 7.73 18.88
CA LEU A 149 0.15 6.29 19.06
C LEU A 149 -0.06 5.55 17.73
N PHE A 150 -0.87 6.13 16.82
CA PHE A 150 -1.02 5.61 15.46
C PHE A 150 0.31 5.66 14.69
N ALA A 151 0.97 6.81 14.71
CA ALA A 151 2.18 7.04 13.91
C ALA A 151 3.39 6.20 14.36
N LEU A 152 3.48 5.91 15.66
CA LEU A 152 4.55 5.09 16.27
C LEU A 152 4.23 3.60 16.31
N HIS A 153 3.05 3.20 15.83
CA HIS A 153 2.69 1.80 15.73
C HIS A 153 3.60 1.10 14.71
N PRO A 154 4.17 -0.08 15.01
CA PRO A 154 5.17 -0.73 14.14
C PRO A 154 4.65 -0.94 12.71
N LEU A 155 3.45 -1.48 12.54
CA LEU A 155 2.83 -1.66 11.22
C LEU A 155 2.70 -0.35 10.41
N VAL A 156 2.52 0.79 11.06
CA VAL A 156 2.42 2.09 10.37
C VAL A 156 3.81 2.63 10.06
N LEU A 157 4.74 2.56 11.03
CA LEU A 157 6.10 3.06 10.89
C LEU A 157 6.87 2.28 9.83
N LEU A 158 6.89 0.94 9.90
CA LEU A 158 7.58 0.09 8.94
C LEU A 158 7.00 0.25 7.54
N ALA A 159 5.66 0.22 7.41
CA ALA A 159 5.02 0.45 6.11
C ALA A 159 5.35 1.84 5.53
N SER A 160 5.57 2.84 6.37
CA SER A 160 5.95 4.19 5.94
C SER A 160 7.44 4.32 5.61
N ALA A 161 8.29 3.37 6.00
CA ALA A 161 9.73 3.50 5.88
C ALA A 161 10.38 2.51 4.88
N THR A 162 9.70 1.42 4.50
CA THR A 162 10.29 0.33 3.70
C THR A 162 9.86 0.30 2.23
N GLY A 163 9.15 1.33 1.74
CA GLY A 163 8.61 1.35 0.38
C GLY A 163 7.35 0.51 0.18
N ALA A 164 6.76 0.03 1.28
CA ALA A 164 5.56 -0.80 1.25
C ALA A 164 4.33 0.00 0.74
N SER A 165 3.55 -0.62 -0.14
CA SER A 165 2.32 -0.02 -0.71
C SER A 165 1.22 0.26 0.33
N GLU A 166 1.31 -0.37 1.50
CA GLU A 166 0.38 -0.28 2.62
C GLU A 166 0.25 1.15 3.14
N ALA A 167 1.34 1.93 3.19
CA ALA A 167 1.28 3.34 3.59
C ALA A 167 0.48 4.19 2.60
N MET A 168 0.63 3.92 1.30
CA MET A 168 -0.14 4.60 0.25
C MET A 168 -1.62 4.23 0.33
N LEU A 169 -1.95 2.95 0.48
CA LEU A 169 -3.34 2.50 0.65
C LEU A 169 -3.97 3.16 1.89
N LEU A 170 -3.25 3.12 3.02
CA LEU A 170 -3.71 3.69 4.29
C LEU A 170 -3.98 5.20 4.17
N THR A 171 -3.11 5.93 3.48
CA THR A 171 -3.29 7.37 3.20
C THR A 171 -4.59 7.63 2.46
N VAL A 172 -4.81 6.91 1.37
CA VAL A 172 -5.98 7.11 0.52
C VAL A 172 -7.26 6.65 1.23
N CYS A 173 -7.22 5.57 2.01
CA CYS A 173 -8.34 5.15 2.85
C CYS A 173 -8.69 6.20 3.92
N LEU A 174 -7.70 6.80 4.60
CA LEU A 174 -7.95 7.85 5.58
C LEU A 174 -8.45 9.15 4.93
N TYR A 175 -7.97 9.47 3.72
CA TYR A 175 -8.50 10.54 2.89
C TYR A 175 -9.98 10.33 2.57
N VAL A 176 -10.33 9.16 2.03
CA VAL A 176 -11.72 8.78 1.72
C VAL A 176 -12.57 8.86 2.97
N ALA A 177 -12.09 8.31 4.10
CA ALA A 177 -12.83 8.34 5.35
C ALA A 177 -13.09 9.79 5.84
N ALA A 178 -12.09 10.68 5.75
CA ALA A 178 -12.23 12.08 6.18
C ALA A 178 -13.28 12.83 5.36
N HIS A 179 -13.27 12.67 4.04
CA HIS A 179 -14.26 13.29 3.15
C HIS A 179 -15.65 12.67 3.29
N LEU A 180 -15.71 11.36 3.53
CA LEU A 180 -16.97 10.68 3.79
C LEU A 180 -17.58 11.12 5.13
N VAL A 181 -16.78 11.44 6.15
CA VAL A 181 -17.28 12.07 7.39
C VAL A 181 -17.86 13.46 7.11
N ASP A 182 -17.21 14.27 6.28
CA ASP A 182 -17.72 15.59 5.90
C ASP A 182 -19.05 15.48 5.13
N TRP A 183 -19.17 14.53 4.19
CA TRP A 183 -20.44 14.23 3.52
C TRP A 183 -21.53 13.76 4.47
N LEU A 184 -21.18 12.89 5.43
CA LEU A 184 -22.11 12.42 6.46
C LEU A 184 -22.56 13.55 7.38
N THR A 185 -21.80 14.64 7.49
CA THR A 185 -22.15 15.78 8.35
C THR A 185 -22.92 16.85 7.58
N ASP A 186 -22.40 17.28 6.44
CA ASP A 186 -22.89 18.48 5.73
C ASP A 186 -23.73 18.16 4.49
N ASN A 187 -23.79 16.89 4.06
CA ASN A 187 -24.51 16.43 2.86
C ASN A 187 -24.10 17.19 1.57
N ASP A 188 -22.82 17.59 1.49
CA ASP A 188 -22.22 18.27 0.34
C ASP A 188 -21.78 17.26 -0.73
N PRO A 189 -22.37 17.25 -1.94
CA PRO A 189 -22.03 16.31 -3.01
C PRO A 189 -20.57 16.40 -3.47
N TRP A 190 -19.90 17.55 -3.29
CA TRP A 190 -18.48 17.68 -3.63
C TRP A 190 -17.61 16.71 -2.83
N GLN A 191 -18.01 16.40 -1.59
CA GLN A 191 -17.32 15.41 -0.79
C GLN A 191 -17.44 14.00 -1.37
N LEU A 192 -18.55 13.67 -2.04
CA LEU A 192 -18.71 12.38 -2.75
C LEU A 192 -17.79 12.29 -3.97
N VAL A 193 -17.55 13.40 -4.66
CA VAL A 193 -16.55 13.45 -5.75
C VAL A 193 -15.16 13.14 -5.21
N GLN A 194 -14.79 13.73 -4.06
CA GLN A 194 -13.50 13.44 -3.42
C GLN A 194 -13.41 11.99 -2.94
N VAL A 195 -14.49 11.44 -2.37
CA VAL A 195 -14.61 10.03 -2.03
C VAL A 195 -14.41 9.16 -3.27
N GLY A 196 -15.11 9.45 -4.36
CA GLY A 196 -15.00 8.71 -5.62
C GLY A 196 -13.57 8.70 -6.16
N VAL A 197 -12.96 9.87 -6.30
CA VAL A 197 -11.55 10.00 -6.74
C VAL A 197 -10.63 9.21 -5.81
N GLY A 198 -10.80 9.35 -4.50
CA GLY A 198 -10.00 8.61 -3.52
C GLY A 198 -10.15 7.09 -3.64
N VAL A 199 -11.37 6.57 -3.77
CA VAL A 199 -11.60 5.12 -3.93
C VAL A 199 -11.03 4.62 -5.27
N GLY A 200 -11.14 5.41 -6.35
CA GLY A 200 -10.52 5.10 -7.64
C GLY A 200 -8.99 5.05 -7.57
N VAL A 201 -8.38 6.03 -6.91
CA VAL A 201 -6.93 6.03 -6.64
C VAL A 201 -6.53 4.84 -5.78
N ALA A 202 -7.31 4.49 -4.74
CA ALA A 202 -7.02 3.35 -3.87
C ALA A 202 -6.95 2.02 -4.65
N TYR A 203 -7.80 1.85 -5.67
CA TYR A 203 -7.73 0.69 -6.56
C TYR A 203 -6.43 0.63 -7.35
N LEU A 204 -5.93 1.76 -7.84
CA LEU A 204 -4.63 1.81 -8.50
C LEU A 204 -3.46 1.55 -7.55
N VAL A 205 -3.68 1.61 -6.23
CA VAL A 205 -2.69 1.19 -5.21
C VAL A 205 -2.76 -0.31 -4.98
N ARG A 206 -3.95 -0.84 -4.63
CA ARG A 206 -4.16 -2.25 -4.26
C ARG A 206 -5.57 -2.73 -4.59
N TYR A 207 -5.70 -3.98 -5.07
CA TYR A 207 -6.98 -4.62 -5.43
C TYR A 207 -8.03 -4.66 -4.31
N GLU A 208 -7.60 -4.64 -3.05
CA GLU A 208 -8.47 -4.66 -1.87
C GLU A 208 -9.41 -3.46 -1.81
N ALA A 209 -9.07 -2.36 -2.48
CA ALA A 209 -9.92 -1.18 -2.59
C ALA A 209 -11.26 -1.45 -3.29
N LEU A 210 -11.41 -2.56 -4.03
CA LEU A 210 -12.70 -3.01 -4.53
C LEU A 210 -13.71 -3.24 -3.39
N ALA A 211 -13.24 -3.78 -2.26
CA ALA A 211 -14.08 -3.93 -1.07
C ALA A 211 -14.48 -2.58 -0.46
N VAL A 212 -13.57 -1.59 -0.51
CA VAL A 212 -13.85 -0.21 -0.09
C VAL A 212 -14.93 0.40 -0.97
N GLY A 213 -14.81 0.30 -2.30
CA GLY A 213 -15.80 0.81 -3.23
C GLY A 213 -17.18 0.20 -3.04
N ALA A 214 -17.25 -1.12 -2.85
CA ALA A 214 -18.51 -1.81 -2.55
C ALA A 214 -19.12 -1.33 -1.22
N ALA A 215 -18.33 -1.27 -0.15
CA ALA A 215 -18.79 -0.85 1.17
C ALA A 215 -19.26 0.61 1.17
N VAL A 216 -18.45 1.53 0.65
CA VAL A 216 -18.77 2.95 0.53
C VAL A 216 -20.02 3.15 -0.32
N GLY A 217 -20.13 2.44 -1.45
CA GLY A 217 -21.33 2.49 -2.31
C GLY A 217 -22.60 2.11 -1.56
N VAL A 218 -22.57 1.03 -0.78
CA VAL A 218 -23.70 0.61 0.06
C VAL A 218 -24.03 1.67 1.11
N LEU A 219 -23.03 2.21 1.81
CA LEU A 219 -23.25 3.24 2.83
C LEU A 219 -23.89 4.50 2.22
N VAL A 220 -23.33 5.01 1.12
CA VAL A 220 -23.83 6.22 0.45
C VAL A 220 -25.24 6.00 -0.07
N LEU A 221 -25.52 4.86 -0.70
CA LEU A 221 -26.86 4.50 -1.17
C LEU A 221 -27.88 4.49 -0.02
N VAL A 222 -27.57 3.78 1.07
CA VAL A 222 -28.48 3.62 2.22
C VAL A 222 -28.71 4.95 2.93
N VAL A 223 -27.65 5.72 3.18
CA VAL A 223 -27.76 7.01 3.88
C VAL A 223 -28.53 8.04 3.04
N THR A 224 -28.26 8.12 1.73
CA THR A 224 -28.96 9.05 0.84
C THR A 224 -30.43 8.67 0.70
N TRP A 225 -30.74 7.38 0.56
CA TRP A 225 -32.10 6.90 0.53
C TRP A 225 -32.84 7.19 1.84
N ALA A 226 -32.21 6.96 2.99
CA ALA A 226 -32.78 7.27 4.29
C ALA A 226 -33.06 8.78 4.46
N ARG A 227 -32.14 9.65 4.00
CA ARG A 227 -32.30 11.13 4.05
C ARG A 227 -33.37 11.66 3.10
N SER A 228 -33.62 10.95 1.99
CA SER A 228 -34.54 11.38 0.94
C SER A 228 -35.90 10.69 0.98
N ARG A 229 -36.13 9.79 1.94
CA ARG A 229 -37.43 9.12 2.15
C ARG A 229 -38.57 10.14 2.18
N GLY A 230 -39.59 9.90 1.35
CA GLY A 230 -40.74 10.79 1.17
C GLY A 230 -40.63 11.76 -0.02
N ARG A 231 -39.47 11.85 -0.69
CA ARG A 231 -39.31 12.62 -1.93
C ARG A 231 -39.62 11.74 -3.15
N ALA A 232 -40.25 12.31 -4.18
CA ALA A 232 -40.68 11.60 -5.39
C ALA A 232 -39.55 10.85 -6.14
N ARG A 233 -38.29 11.27 -5.97
CA ARG A 233 -37.11 10.68 -6.63
C ARG A 233 -36.05 10.18 -5.63
N ALA A 234 -36.48 9.71 -4.45
CA ALA A 234 -35.58 9.24 -3.38
C ALA A 234 -34.52 8.24 -3.87
N LEU A 235 -34.96 7.20 -4.59
CA LEU A 235 -34.06 6.19 -5.15
C LEU A 235 -33.12 6.79 -6.21
N GLY A 236 -33.61 7.67 -7.09
CA GLY A 236 -32.80 8.33 -8.11
C GLY A 236 -31.66 9.16 -7.52
N MET A 237 -31.93 9.93 -6.46
CA MET A 237 -30.88 10.67 -5.73
C MET A 237 -29.86 9.73 -5.09
N ALA A 238 -30.32 8.64 -4.46
CA ALA A 238 -29.43 7.68 -3.82
C ALA A 238 -28.51 6.97 -4.82
N VAL A 239 -29.03 6.62 -6.00
CA VAL A 239 -28.23 6.04 -7.08
C VAL A 239 -27.23 7.05 -7.63
N LEU A 240 -27.61 8.32 -7.82
CA LEU A 240 -26.69 9.36 -8.27
C LEU A 240 -25.53 9.57 -7.30
N ASP A 241 -25.81 9.70 -6.00
CA ASP A 241 -24.78 9.87 -4.97
C ASP A 241 -23.85 8.65 -4.90
N MET A 242 -24.42 7.44 -5.01
CA MET A 242 -23.63 6.20 -5.08
C MET A 242 -22.72 6.18 -6.32
N VAL A 243 -23.22 6.60 -7.49
CA VAL A 243 -22.43 6.67 -8.72
C VAL A 243 -21.31 7.70 -8.61
N LEU A 244 -21.52 8.84 -7.94
CA LEU A 244 -20.44 9.80 -7.67
C LEU A 244 -19.34 9.16 -6.80
N ALA A 245 -19.71 8.36 -5.81
CA ALA A 245 -18.78 7.71 -4.89
C ALA A 245 -18.07 6.48 -5.48
N VAL A 246 -18.67 5.77 -6.44
CA VAL A 246 -18.18 4.47 -6.95
C VAL A 246 -17.77 4.53 -8.43
N GLY A 247 -18.27 5.48 -9.21
CA GLY A 247 -17.96 5.63 -10.63
C GLY A 247 -16.45 5.65 -10.94
N PRO A 248 -15.62 6.42 -10.21
CA PRO A 248 -14.20 6.47 -10.50
C PRO A 248 -13.45 5.15 -10.26
N ILE A 249 -13.82 4.34 -9.26
CA ILE A 249 -13.20 3.02 -9.07
C ILE A 249 -13.63 2.02 -10.14
N VAL A 250 -14.89 2.07 -10.60
CA VAL A 250 -15.34 1.27 -11.74
C VAL A 250 -14.55 1.65 -12.99
N ALA A 251 -14.36 2.95 -13.24
CA ALA A 251 -13.56 3.43 -14.36
C ALA A 251 -12.09 2.98 -14.25
N ALA A 252 -11.46 3.14 -13.08
CA ALA A 252 -10.09 2.71 -12.84
C ALA A 252 -9.91 1.19 -13.05
N PHE A 253 -10.83 0.38 -12.52
CA PHE A 253 -10.87 -1.08 -12.74
C PHE A 253 -10.97 -1.44 -14.22
N CYS A 254 -11.97 -0.88 -14.92
CA CYS A 254 -12.20 -1.21 -16.32
C CYS A 254 -11.03 -0.77 -17.22
N LEU A 255 -10.47 0.41 -16.99
CA LEU A 255 -9.34 0.91 -17.78
C LEU A 255 -8.07 0.08 -17.54
N TRP A 256 -7.79 -0.30 -16.29
CA TRP A 256 -6.64 -1.15 -15.98
C TRP A 256 -6.79 -2.56 -16.56
N ALA A 257 -7.97 -3.18 -16.40
CA ALA A 257 -8.25 -4.51 -16.96
C ALA A 257 -8.20 -4.49 -18.50
N LEU A 258 -8.69 -3.42 -19.14
CA LEU A 258 -8.60 -3.26 -20.59
C LEU A 258 -7.15 -3.09 -21.05
N ALA A 259 -6.35 -2.29 -20.34
CA ALA A 259 -4.92 -2.13 -20.63
C ALA A 259 -4.19 -3.48 -20.54
N SER A 260 -4.44 -4.24 -19.46
CA SER A 260 -3.93 -5.62 -19.30
C SER A 260 -4.31 -6.51 -20.48
N LYS A 261 -5.58 -6.46 -20.93
CA LYS A 261 -6.06 -7.29 -22.04
C LYS A 261 -5.40 -6.94 -23.38
N ILE A 262 -5.20 -5.65 -23.65
CA ILE A 262 -4.62 -5.17 -24.90
C ILE A 262 -3.11 -5.46 -24.95
N ILE A 263 -2.41 -5.26 -23.85
CA ILE A 263 -0.94 -5.30 -23.80
C ILE A 263 -0.43 -6.71 -23.54
N VAL A 264 -0.98 -7.41 -22.54
CA VAL A 264 -0.49 -8.72 -22.09
C VAL A 264 -1.35 -9.87 -22.64
N GLY A 265 -2.59 -9.58 -23.06
CA GLY A 265 -3.51 -10.59 -23.60
C GLY A 265 -4.45 -11.21 -22.56
N SER A 266 -4.30 -10.90 -21.27
CA SER A 266 -5.17 -11.35 -20.17
C SER A 266 -5.91 -10.20 -19.49
N TRP A 267 -7.12 -10.46 -19.01
CA TRP A 267 -7.91 -9.46 -18.28
C TRP A 267 -7.38 -9.18 -16.87
N LEU A 268 -6.84 -10.19 -16.20
CA LEU A 268 -6.44 -10.13 -14.78
C LEU A 268 -5.18 -10.98 -14.56
N GLU A 269 -4.02 -10.40 -14.87
CA GLU A 269 -2.71 -11.05 -14.72
C GLU A 269 -2.43 -11.50 -13.28
N THR A 270 -2.93 -10.79 -12.27
CA THR A 270 -2.80 -11.16 -10.85
C THR A 270 -3.22 -12.61 -10.56
N PHE A 271 -4.17 -13.15 -11.32
CA PHE A 271 -4.69 -14.50 -11.13
C PHE A 271 -4.21 -15.50 -12.18
N THR A 272 -3.82 -15.03 -13.37
CA THR A 272 -3.55 -15.87 -14.54
C THR A 272 -2.06 -16.02 -14.84
N SER A 273 -1.24 -15.05 -14.43
CA SER A 273 0.20 -15.05 -14.59
C SER A 273 0.88 -16.07 -13.68
N GLN A 274 1.98 -16.66 -14.14
CA GLN A 274 2.87 -17.47 -13.30
C GLN A 274 3.60 -16.66 -12.22
N TYR A 275 3.78 -15.36 -12.46
CA TYR A 275 4.28 -14.41 -11.48
C TYR A 275 3.16 -13.86 -10.57
N GLY A 276 1.91 -14.25 -10.83
CA GLY A 276 0.72 -13.76 -10.14
C GLY A 276 0.59 -14.25 -8.70
N ASN A 277 -0.21 -13.54 -7.90
CA ASN A 277 -0.46 -13.90 -6.50
C ASN A 277 -0.99 -15.33 -6.35
N SER A 278 -1.87 -15.79 -7.25
CA SER A 278 -2.40 -17.16 -7.21
C SER A 278 -1.30 -18.21 -7.33
N ALA A 279 -0.37 -18.02 -8.27
CA ALA A 279 0.75 -18.91 -8.48
C ALA A 279 1.71 -18.88 -7.28
N GLN A 280 2.09 -17.69 -6.81
CA GLN A 280 2.98 -17.54 -5.65
C GLN A 280 2.42 -18.22 -4.39
N VAL A 281 1.15 -17.97 -4.04
CA VAL A 281 0.53 -18.60 -2.88
C VAL A 281 0.44 -20.13 -3.05
N GLY A 282 0.14 -20.60 -4.26
CA GLY A 282 0.13 -22.03 -4.58
C GLY A 282 1.49 -22.69 -4.39
N THR A 283 2.56 -22.06 -4.88
CA THR A 283 3.93 -22.60 -4.77
C THR A 283 4.42 -22.64 -3.33
N PHE A 284 4.11 -21.62 -2.52
CA PHE A 284 4.54 -21.55 -1.12
C PHE A 284 3.52 -22.13 -0.13
N GLN A 285 2.53 -22.90 -0.61
CA GLN A 285 1.43 -23.40 0.21
C GLN A 285 1.90 -24.29 1.38
N GLU A 286 2.88 -25.16 1.16
CA GLU A 286 3.42 -26.03 2.22
C GLU A 286 4.14 -25.23 3.31
N SER A 287 4.92 -24.23 2.93
CA SER A 287 5.60 -23.32 3.87
C SER A 287 4.58 -22.51 4.68
N ILE A 288 3.52 -22.01 4.04
CA ILE A 288 2.42 -21.31 4.72
C ILE A 288 1.73 -22.22 5.73
N ASP A 289 1.35 -23.44 5.32
CA ASP A 289 0.65 -24.39 6.18
C ASP A 289 1.54 -24.91 7.32
N GLY A 290 2.87 -24.96 7.14
CA GLY A 290 3.83 -25.27 8.21
C GLY A 290 3.85 -24.23 9.34
N ILE A 291 3.58 -22.96 9.04
CA ILE A 291 3.56 -21.86 10.02
C ILE A 291 2.17 -21.67 10.63
N VAL A 292 1.14 -21.72 9.79
CA VAL A 292 -0.26 -21.45 10.17
C VAL A 292 -0.91 -22.68 10.81
N GLY A 293 -0.45 -23.87 10.44
CA GLY A 293 -1.04 -25.16 10.76
C GLY A 293 -2.07 -25.61 9.73
N THR A 294 -2.31 -26.92 9.68
CA THR A 294 -3.32 -27.55 8.82
C THR A 294 -4.60 -27.82 9.62
N GLY A 295 -5.76 -27.63 9.00
CA GLY A 295 -7.07 -27.94 9.58
C GLY A 295 -8.07 -26.78 9.59
N ARG A 296 -9.33 -27.11 9.88
CA ARG A 296 -10.48 -26.18 9.75
C ARG A 296 -10.34 -24.89 10.57
N TYR A 297 -9.67 -24.95 11.71
CA TYR A 297 -9.54 -23.82 12.64
C TYR A 297 -8.14 -23.20 12.67
N ALA A 298 -7.18 -23.72 11.90
CA ALA A 298 -5.81 -23.22 11.90
C ALA A 298 -5.72 -21.76 11.40
N ARG A 299 -6.23 -21.48 10.20
CA ARG A 299 -6.27 -20.11 9.64
C ARG A 299 -7.10 -19.13 10.48
N PRO A 300 -8.35 -19.44 10.90
CA PRO A 300 -9.08 -18.57 11.81
C PRO A 300 -8.37 -18.32 13.14
N GLY A 301 -7.79 -19.36 13.75
CA GLY A 301 -7.04 -19.24 15.00
C GLY A 301 -5.80 -18.37 14.85
N TYR A 302 -5.05 -18.54 13.77
CA TYR A 302 -3.90 -17.71 13.43
C TYR A 302 -4.29 -16.23 13.25
N LEU A 303 -5.39 -15.94 12.53
CA LEU A 303 -5.89 -14.56 12.38
C LEU A 303 -6.27 -13.92 13.73
N VAL A 304 -6.99 -14.66 14.57
CA VAL A 304 -7.39 -14.17 15.90
C VAL A 304 -6.16 -13.90 16.75
N GLU A 305 -5.17 -14.78 16.73
CA GLU A 305 -3.91 -14.58 17.45
C GLU A 305 -3.14 -13.36 16.91
N GLN A 306 -3.05 -13.23 15.58
CA GLN A 306 -2.40 -12.12 14.90
C GLN A 306 -3.04 -10.77 15.26
N LEU A 307 -4.37 -10.69 15.21
CA LEU A 307 -5.12 -9.47 15.55
C LEU A 307 -5.05 -9.16 17.06
N ALA A 308 -5.12 -10.18 17.92
CA ALA A 308 -4.99 -10.01 19.38
C ALA A 308 -3.61 -9.50 19.79
N ARG A 309 -2.57 -9.82 19.03
CA ARG A 309 -1.19 -9.38 19.28
C ARG A 309 -0.88 -8.01 18.68
N THR A 310 -1.49 -7.65 17.56
CA THR A 310 -1.23 -6.37 16.88
C THR A 310 -2.18 -5.26 17.33
N ALA A 311 -3.48 -5.53 17.35
CA ALA A 311 -4.50 -4.54 17.69
C ALA A 311 -5.64 -5.18 18.51
N PRO A 312 -5.36 -5.66 19.74
CA PRO A 312 -6.34 -6.38 20.58
C PRO A 312 -7.62 -5.59 20.85
N LEU A 313 -7.51 -4.26 20.83
CA LEU A 313 -8.61 -3.35 21.11
C LEU A 313 -9.41 -2.96 19.85
N ALA A 314 -8.98 -3.35 18.65
CA ALA A 314 -9.61 -2.93 17.40
C ALA A 314 -11.08 -3.37 17.33
N VAL A 315 -11.36 -4.66 17.44
CA VAL A 315 -12.73 -5.20 17.39
C VAL A 315 -13.59 -4.69 18.55
N PRO A 316 -13.22 -4.88 19.83
CA PRO A 316 -14.10 -4.52 20.93
C PRO A 316 -14.37 -3.00 20.99
N LEU A 317 -13.37 -2.14 20.79
CA LEU A 317 -13.60 -0.70 20.84
C LEU A 317 -14.39 -0.21 19.63
N THR A 318 -14.20 -0.80 18.45
CA THR A 318 -15.02 -0.46 17.27
C THR A 318 -16.48 -0.81 17.50
N LEU A 319 -16.78 -1.99 18.05
CA LEU A 319 -18.15 -2.38 18.36
C LEU A 319 -18.78 -1.45 19.40
N VAL A 320 -18.06 -1.12 20.47
CA VAL A 320 -18.56 -0.19 21.50
C VAL A 320 -18.76 1.21 20.92
N ALA A 321 -17.82 1.72 20.12
CA ALA A 321 -17.93 3.00 19.44
C ALA A 321 -19.12 3.03 18.49
N LEU A 322 -19.36 1.95 17.73
CA LEU A 322 -20.51 1.83 16.84
C LEU A 322 -21.83 1.84 17.62
N VAL A 323 -21.93 1.10 18.72
CA VAL A 323 -23.13 1.10 19.57
C VAL A 323 -23.38 2.49 20.15
N VAL A 324 -22.34 3.18 20.64
CA VAL A 324 -22.44 4.55 21.16
C VAL A 324 -22.86 5.54 20.06
N ALA A 325 -22.26 5.43 18.88
CA ALA A 325 -22.56 6.26 17.72
C ALA A 325 -24.01 6.10 17.27
N LEU A 326 -24.49 4.85 17.13
CA LEU A 326 -25.87 4.53 16.77
C LEU A 326 -26.88 5.03 17.81
N ARG A 327 -26.59 4.84 19.11
CA ARG A 327 -27.45 5.37 20.19
C ARG A 327 -27.54 6.90 20.19
N ARG A 328 -26.47 7.58 19.77
CA ARG A 328 -26.42 9.05 19.65
C ARG A 328 -26.88 9.56 18.29
N ARG A 329 -27.28 8.68 17.36
CA ARG A 329 -27.58 9.00 15.95
C ARG A 329 -26.45 9.76 15.26
N ASP A 330 -25.22 9.48 15.66
CA ASP A 330 -24.01 10.06 15.10
C ASP A 330 -23.46 9.14 14.01
N THR A 331 -23.70 9.46 12.74
CA THR A 331 -23.31 8.60 11.63
C THR A 331 -21.83 8.71 11.28
N ARG A 332 -21.09 9.69 11.82
CA ARG A 332 -19.71 9.98 11.42
C ARG A 332 -18.78 8.77 11.56
N PHE A 333 -18.94 7.98 12.62
CA PHE A 333 -18.11 6.79 12.84
C PHE A 333 -18.38 5.64 11.84
N LEU A 334 -19.49 5.66 11.10
CA LEU A 334 -19.73 4.68 10.03
C LEU A 334 -18.70 4.80 8.91
N SER A 335 -18.20 6.01 8.63
CA SER A 335 -17.20 6.23 7.58
C SER A 335 -15.94 5.37 7.77
N PRO A 336 -15.14 5.51 8.85
CA PRO A 336 -13.94 4.69 9.03
C PRO A 336 -14.26 3.19 9.18
N VAL A 337 -15.42 2.81 9.72
CA VAL A 337 -15.84 1.41 9.79
C VAL A 337 -16.05 0.81 8.41
N PHE A 338 -16.74 1.50 7.50
CA PHE A 338 -16.98 1.00 6.14
C PHE A 338 -15.72 1.06 5.28
N VAL A 339 -14.86 2.08 5.45
CA VAL A 339 -13.64 2.22 4.65
C VAL A 339 -12.54 1.28 5.15
N LEU A 340 -12.12 1.38 6.41
CA LEU A 340 -11.01 0.58 6.94
C LEU A 340 -11.44 -0.85 7.27
N GLY A 341 -12.67 -1.01 7.77
CA GLY A 341 -13.20 -2.34 8.11
C GLY A 341 -13.43 -3.21 6.88
N SER A 342 -13.77 -2.64 5.71
CA SER A 342 -13.91 -3.44 4.48
C SER A 342 -12.57 -3.97 3.96
N VAL A 343 -11.50 -3.18 4.05
CA VAL A 343 -10.13 -3.64 3.76
C VAL A 343 -9.76 -4.79 4.69
N LEU A 344 -9.94 -4.61 6.00
CA LEU A 344 -9.64 -5.64 7.00
C LEU A 344 -10.43 -6.93 6.78
N VAL A 345 -11.74 -6.81 6.47
CA VAL A 345 -12.59 -7.96 6.17
C VAL A 345 -12.13 -8.64 4.88
N PHE A 346 -11.81 -7.90 3.83
CA PHE A 346 -11.34 -8.45 2.57
C PHE A 346 -10.03 -9.23 2.75
N GLN A 347 -9.02 -8.63 3.37
CA GLN A 347 -7.72 -9.26 3.62
C GLN A 347 -7.87 -10.56 4.43
N ASN A 348 -8.66 -10.51 5.51
CA ASN A 348 -8.92 -11.68 6.34
C ASN A 348 -9.68 -12.77 5.57
N LEU A 349 -10.69 -12.42 4.76
CA LEU A 349 -11.41 -13.39 3.92
C LEU A 349 -10.51 -14.01 2.86
N THR A 350 -9.64 -13.22 2.20
CA THR A 350 -8.69 -13.75 1.22
C THR A 350 -7.71 -14.75 1.84
N PHE A 351 -7.23 -14.48 3.05
CA PHE A 351 -6.38 -15.41 3.78
C PHE A 351 -7.12 -16.68 4.22
N LEU A 352 -8.35 -16.54 4.76
CA LEU A 352 -9.18 -17.68 5.13
C LEU A 352 -9.48 -18.61 3.95
N ARG A 353 -9.55 -18.06 2.73
CA ARG A 353 -9.73 -18.79 1.49
C ARG A 353 -8.44 -19.37 0.89
N GLY A 354 -7.28 -19.15 1.52
CA GLY A 354 -5.99 -19.63 1.01
C GLY A 354 -5.51 -18.89 -0.23
N MET A 355 -5.94 -17.64 -0.42
CA MET A 355 -5.54 -16.80 -1.56
C MET A 355 -4.52 -15.73 -1.17
N SER A 356 -3.97 -15.81 0.04
CA SER A 356 -3.04 -14.83 0.60
C SER A 356 -2.06 -15.52 1.54
N PHE A 357 -0.87 -14.96 1.67
CA PHE A 357 0.13 -15.38 2.64
C PHE A 357 -0.32 -15.17 4.08
N GLY A 358 -1.17 -14.16 4.36
CA GLY A 358 -1.57 -13.79 5.72
C GLY A 358 -0.48 -13.04 6.50
N TRP A 359 0.28 -12.17 5.83
CA TRP A 359 1.31 -11.36 6.46
C TRP A 359 0.74 -10.41 7.53
N LEU A 360 1.56 -10.09 8.54
CA LEU A 360 1.19 -9.22 9.66
C LEU A 360 0.75 -7.83 9.20
N ARG A 361 1.45 -7.28 8.20
CA ARG A 361 1.13 -5.99 7.56
C ARG A 361 -0.27 -5.92 6.94
N PHE A 362 -0.90 -7.04 6.63
CA PHE A 362 -2.30 -7.06 6.18
C PHE A 362 -3.30 -6.83 7.33
N GLN A 363 -2.86 -6.64 8.57
CA GLN A 363 -3.71 -6.16 9.67
C GLN A 363 -3.60 -4.64 9.86
N ILE A 364 -2.86 -3.91 9.01
CA ILE A 364 -2.55 -2.48 9.21
C ILE A 364 -3.78 -1.60 9.42
N THR A 365 -4.91 -1.89 8.77
CA THR A 365 -6.16 -1.10 8.89
C THR A 365 -6.88 -1.30 10.23
N ALA A 366 -6.55 -2.35 10.99
CA ALA A 366 -7.06 -2.53 12.35
C ALA A 366 -6.52 -1.44 13.30
N VAL A 367 -5.30 -0.95 13.07
CA VAL A 367 -4.64 0.08 13.89
C VAL A 367 -5.41 1.42 13.86
N PRO A 368 -5.59 2.10 12.71
CA PRO A 368 -6.36 3.34 12.66
C PRO A 368 -7.80 3.11 13.10
N LEU A 369 -8.42 1.96 12.80
CA LEU A 369 -9.79 1.68 13.22
C LEU A 369 -9.92 1.66 14.76
N ALA A 370 -9.00 1.00 15.46
CA ALA A 370 -8.92 1.01 16.92
C ALA A 370 -8.74 2.43 17.47
N VAL A 371 -7.78 3.17 16.93
CA VAL A 371 -7.43 4.52 17.39
C VAL A 371 -8.57 5.52 17.13
N LEU A 372 -9.25 5.42 15.99
CA LEU A 372 -10.45 6.22 15.67
C LEU A 372 -11.63 5.87 16.57
N ALA A 373 -11.82 4.58 16.90
CA ALA A 373 -12.84 4.15 17.86
C ALA A 373 -12.59 4.80 19.23
N VAL A 374 -11.34 4.82 19.68
CA VAL A 374 -10.94 5.50 20.92
C VAL A 374 -11.21 7.00 20.84
N GLY A 375 -10.88 7.65 19.72
CA GLY A 375 -11.18 9.06 19.48
C GLY A 375 -12.67 9.37 19.55
N CYS A 376 -13.51 8.54 18.92
CA CYS A 376 -14.97 8.65 18.96
C CYS A 376 -15.51 8.50 20.40
N LEU A 377 -15.03 7.50 21.13
CA LEU A 377 -15.43 7.26 22.53
C LEU A 377 -14.96 8.39 23.45
N ALA A 378 -13.74 8.90 23.28
CA ALA A 378 -13.24 10.03 24.05
C ALA A 378 -14.07 11.31 23.81
N GLY A 379 -14.45 11.56 22.55
CA GLY A 379 -15.39 12.63 22.19
C GLY A 379 -16.78 12.42 22.77
N ALA A 380 -17.21 11.16 22.91
CA ALA A 380 -18.49 10.81 23.52
C ALA A 380 -18.48 11.03 25.05
N VAL A 381 -17.40 10.62 25.73
CA VAL A 381 -17.17 10.81 27.17
C VAL A 381 -17.05 12.30 27.52
N SER A 382 -16.33 13.07 26.71
CA SER A 382 -16.13 14.51 26.94
C SER A 382 -17.45 15.29 26.96
N ARG A 383 -18.40 14.87 26.12
CA ARG A 383 -19.77 15.41 26.00
C ARG A 383 -20.79 14.81 26.97
N SER A 384 -20.39 13.87 27.83
CA SER A 384 -21.31 13.27 28.81
C SER A 384 -21.61 14.24 29.97
N GLY A 385 -22.76 14.03 30.63
CA GLY A 385 -23.16 14.75 31.85
C GLY A 385 -22.36 14.36 33.11
N ALA A 386 -21.32 13.54 32.97
CA ALA A 386 -20.51 13.07 34.10
C ALA A 386 -19.63 14.18 34.70
N SER A 387 -19.22 13.97 35.96
CA SER A 387 -18.31 14.88 36.66
C SER A 387 -16.98 15.05 35.90
N ARG A 388 -16.30 16.20 36.08
CA ARG A 388 -15.01 16.47 35.40
C ARG A 388 -13.97 15.38 35.69
N GLY A 389 -13.92 14.89 36.94
CA GLY A 389 -13.02 13.82 37.36
C GLY A 389 -13.28 12.52 36.60
N LEU A 390 -14.54 12.09 36.50
CA LEU A 390 -14.90 10.85 35.80
C LEU A 390 -14.65 10.93 34.29
N ARG A 391 -14.91 12.10 33.68
CA ARG A 391 -14.56 12.33 32.26
C ARG A 391 -13.06 12.25 32.02
N ARG A 392 -12.26 12.90 32.87
CA ARG A 392 -10.79 12.85 32.78
C ARG A 392 -10.27 11.44 32.97
N ALA A 393 -10.78 10.71 33.96
CA ALA A 393 -10.42 9.32 34.21
C ALA A 393 -10.73 8.45 32.97
N GLY A 394 -11.94 8.53 32.42
CA GLY A 394 -12.32 7.75 31.23
C GLY A 394 -11.44 8.04 30.01
N VAL A 395 -11.14 9.31 29.75
CA VAL A 395 -10.24 9.73 28.65
C VAL A 395 -8.81 9.20 28.88
N VAL A 396 -8.29 9.28 30.11
CA VAL A 396 -6.96 8.76 30.46
C VAL A 396 -6.91 7.24 30.36
N THR A 397 -7.93 6.53 30.84
CA THR A 397 -8.02 5.06 30.73
C THR A 397 -8.03 4.62 29.27
N LEU A 398 -8.80 5.30 28.42
CA LEU A 398 -8.84 5.02 26.99
C LEU A 398 -7.48 5.22 26.32
N ALA A 399 -6.82 6.37 26.56
CA ALA A 399 -5.49 6.63 26.03
C ALA A 399 -4.44 5.63 26.54
N GLY A 400 -4.48 5.32 27.85
CA GLY A 400 -3.58 4.36 28.49
C GLY A 400 -3.76 2.95 27.93
N ALA A 401 -5.00 2.49 27.76
CA ALA A 401 -5.29 1.18 27.17
C ALA A 401 -4.74 1.06 25.74
N THR A 402 -4.90 2.10 24.92
CA THR A 402 -4.31 2.12 23.56
C THR A 402 -2.78 2.20 23.59
N ALA A 403 -2.19 2.97 24.51
CA ALA A 403 -0.74 3.06 24.64
C ALA A 403 -0.11 1.71 25.05
N LEU A 404 -0.80 0.94 25.90
CA LEU A 404 -0.35 -0.38 26.34
C LEU A 404 -0.34 -1.44 25.23
N THR A 405 -1.01 -1.21 24.09
CA THR A 405 -0.94 -2.15 22.96
C THR A 405 0.33 -1.99 22.14
N LEU A 406 1.02 -0.84 22.21
CA LEU A 406 2.21 -0.57 21.40
C LEU A 406 3.38 -1.52 21.71
N PRO A 407 3.79 -1.76 22.98
CA PRO A 407 4.87 -2.70 23.26
C PRO A 407 4.56 -4.13 22.78
N LEU A 408 3.29 -4.55 22.89
CA LEU A 408 2.83 -5.85 22.42
C LEU A 408 2.96 -5.95 20.89
N ALA A 409 2.56 -4.92 20.15
CA ALA A 409 2.71 -4.87 18.70
C ALA A 409 4.19 -4.94 18.28
N TRP A 410 5.08 -4.18 18.93
CA TRP A 410 6.52 -4.21 18.65
C TRP A 410 7.14 -5.58 18.94
N TRP A 411 6.77 -6.21 20.06
CA TRP A 411 7.21 -7.57 20.36
C TRP A 411 6.70 -8.58 19.32
N THR A 412 5.52 -8.35 18.76
CA THR A 412 4.94 -9.22 17.74
C THR A 412 5.67 -9.15 16.41
N GLU A 413 6.12 -7.96 15.99
CA GLU A 413 6.99 -7.81 14.80
C GLU A 413 8.28 -8.62 14.92
N THR A 414 8.87 -8.66 16.12
CA THR A 414 10.12 -9.41 16.34
C THR A 414 9.94 -10.93 16.35
N ASN A 415 8.70 -11.42 16.28
CA ASN A 415 8.40 -12.85 16.29
C ASN A 415 8.31 -13.39 14.85
N PRO A 416 9.23 -14.27 14.40
CA PRO A 416 9.25 -14.78 13.02
C PRO A 416 7.98 -15.53 12.59
N ARG A 417 7.16 -16.01 13.55
CA ARG A 417 5.87 -16.63 13.23
C ARG A 417 4.85 -15.62 12.69
N PHE A 418 4.95 -14.36 13.10
CA PHE A 418 4.03 -13.30 12.73
C PHE A 418 4.67 -12.29 11.77
N GLY A 419 5.75 -11.64 12.19
CA GLY A 419 6.55 -10.70 11.38
C GLY A 419 7.44 -11.42 10.39
N ARG A 420 6.84 -12.16 9.45
CA ARG A 420 7.56 -13.02 8.49
C ARG A 420 8.37 -12.21 7.48
N GLU A 421 7.82 -11.11 6.99
CA GLU A 421 8.52 -10.25 6.03
C GLU A 421 9.65 -9.49 6.71
N GLU A 422 9.42 -9.04 7.95
CA GLU A 422 10.41 -8.38 8.78
C GLU A 422 11.55 -9.33 9.15
N ALA A 423 11.24 -10.57 9.53
CA ALA A 423 12.24 -11.61 9.78
C ALA A 423 13.03 -11.93 8.50
N LEU A 424 12.34 -12.07 7.35
CA LEU A 424 12.99 -12.31 6.07
C LEU A 424 13.94 -11.16 5.69
N ALA A 425 13.51 -9.90 5.82
CA ALA A 425 14.35 -8.74 5.52
C ALA A 425 15.62 -8.73 6.40
N VAL A 426 15.50 -9.06 7.69
CA VAL A 426 16.66 -9.19 8.59
C VAL A 426 17.58 -10.34 8.16
N GLU A 427 17.04 -11.46 7.71
CA GLU A 427 17.82 -12.60 7.21
C GLU A 427 18.52 -12.27 5.87
N VAL A 428 17.84 -11.61 4.93
CA VAL A 428 18.41 -11.07 3.67
C VAL A 428 19.60 -10.17 3.97
N ALA A 429 19.41 -9.17 4.85
CA ALA A 429 20.45 -8.23 5.22
C ALA A 429 21.65 -8.92 5.90
N ARG A 430 21.40 -9.79 6.90
CA ARG A 430 22.47 -10.53 7.58
C ARG A 430 23.19 -11.53 6.68
N GLY A 431 22.47 -12.10 5.71
CA GLY A 431 23.03 -12.99 4.70
C GLY A 431 23.92 -12.28 3.69
N GLY A 432 23.85 -10.95 3.60
CA GLY A 432 24.57 -10.18 2.59
C GLY A 432 24.05 -10.46 1.18
N GLN A 433 22.75 -10.71 1.03
CA GLN A 433 22.14 -11.00 -0.27
C GLN A 433 22.29 -9.82 -1.24
N TYR A 434 21.86 -8.61 -0.87
CA TYR A 434 21.98 -7.43 -1.75
C TYR A 434 23.43 -7.06 -2.07
N PRO A 435 24.39 -7.09 -1.11
CA PRO A 435 25.81 -6.96 -1.43
C PRO A 435 26.32 -8.02 -2.43
N MET A 436 25.87 -9.28 -2.32
CA MET A 436 26.24 -10.35 -3.26
C MET A 436 25.64 -10.11 -4.65
N GLU A 437 24.40 -9.64 -4.73
CA GLU A 437 23.73 -9.31 -5.98
C GLU A 437 24.34 -8.08 -6.67
N GLN A 438 24.76 -7.08 -5.88
CA GLN A 438 25.55 -5.95 -6.37
C GLN A 438 26.91 -6.43 -6.91
N GLN A 439 27.61 -7.31 -6.19
CA GLN A 439 28.87 -7.89 -6.69
C GLN A 439 28.66 -8.65 -8.00
N ALA A 440 27.53 -9.36 -8.15
CA ALA A 440 27.20 -10.03 -9.40
C ALA A 440 27.00 -9.05 -10.56
N ALA A 441 26.36 -7.91 -10.32
CA ALA A 441 26.21 -6.85 -11.31
C ALA A 441 27.56 -6.24 -11.71
N GLU A 442 28.40 -5.86 -10.73
CA GLU A 442 29.75 -5.31 -10.96
C GLU A 442 30.64 -6.26 -11.76
N ASP A 443 30.59 -7.55 -11.42
CA ASP A 443 31.31 -8.61 -12.09
C ASP A 443 30.91 -8.78 -13.55
N ILE A 444 29.61 -8.64 -13.86
CA ILE A 444 29.07 -8.70 -15.23
C ILE A 444 29.45 -7.42 -15.98
N THR A 445 29.38 -6.25 -15.36
CA THR A 445 29.86 -4.99 -15.95
C THR A 445 31.33 -5.09 -16.35
N ALA A 446 32.18 -5.68 -15.49
CA ALA A 446 33.61 -5.87 -15.77
C ALA A 446 33.91 -6.78 -16.97
N MET A 447 32.92 -7.56 -17.44
CA MET A 447 33.07 -8.37 -18.67
C MET A 447 32.98 -7.54 -19.96
N GLY A 448 32.51 -6.29 -19.90
CA GLY A 448 32.43 -5.39 -21.07
C GLY A 448 31.52 -5.92 -22.17
N LEU A 449 30.39 -6.52 -21.79
CA LEU A 449 29.46 -7.16 -22.71
C LEU A 449 28.62 -6.12 -23.49
N PRO A 450 28.25 -6.44 -24.74
CA PRO A 450 27.26 -5.67 -25.49
C PRO A 450 25.88 -5.63 -24.82
N GLU A 451 25.03 -4.74 -25.34
CA GLU A 451 23.61 -4.66 -25.01
C GLU A 451 22.90 -6.00 -25.27
N GLY A 452 22.04 -6.42 -24.33
CA GLY A 452 21.23 -7.64 -24.44
C GLY A 452 21.99 -8.96 -24.30
N SER A 453 23.28 -8.95 -23.98
CA SER A 453 24.10 -10.17 -23.94
C SER A 453 23.80 -11.11 -22.77
N VAL A 454 23.09 -10.65 -21.72
CA VAL A 454 22.74 -11.47 -20.55
C VAL A 454 21.22 -11.58 -20.42
N ILE A 455 20.65 -12.76 -20.66
CA ILE A 455 19.22 -13.00 -20.46
C ILE A 455 18.92 -13.39 -19.01
N THR A 456 17.87 -12.82 -18.42
CA THR A 456 17.48 -13.09 -17.01
C THR A 456 16.00 -12.83 -16.74
N ASP A 457 15.43 -13.52 -15.76
CA ASP A 457 14.05 -13.29 -15.29
C ASP A 457 14.00 -12.26 -14.15
N VAL A 458 13.54 -11.05 -14.48
CA VAL A 458 13.46 -9.93 -13.51
C VAL A 458 12.34 -10.07 -12.49
N ALA A 459 11.52 -11.12 -12.55
CA ALA A 459 10.70 -11.50 -11.39
C ALA A 459 11.57 -11.84 -10.18
N TYR A 460 12.83 -12.26 -10.41
CA TYR A 460 13.78 -12.67 -9.37
C TYR A 460 15.09 -11.87 -9.40
N SER A 461 15.62 -11.54 -10.59
CA SER A 461 16.92 -10.87 -10.75
C SER A 461 16.85 -9.34 -10.61
N PHE A 462 15.70 -8.78 -10.24
CA PHE A 462 15.52 -7.33 -10.10
C PHE A 462 16.56 -6.62 -9.23
N PRO A 463 17.12 -7.20 -8.13
CA PRO A 463 18.16 -6.51 -7.38
C PRO A 463 19.46 -6.35 -8.18
N ILE A 464 19.82 -7.35 -8.97
CA ILE A 464 21.04 -7.33 -9.81
C ILE A 464 20.88 -6.28 -10.91
N VAL A 465 19.73 -6.24 -11.60
CA VAL A 465 19.49 -5.26 -12.67
C VAL A 465 19.41 -3.84 -12.13
N LEU A 466 18.85 -3.64 -10.92
CA LEU A 466 18.82 -2.34 -10.24
C LEU A 466 20.22 -1.85 -9.80
N ALA A 467 21.12 -2.78 -9.49
CA ALA A 467 22.50 -2.48 -9.09
C ALA A 467 23.46 -2.29 -10.27
N ALA A 468 23.06 -2.66 -11.49
CA ALA A 468 23.90 -2.59 -12.67
C ALA A 468 24.21 -1.15 -13.11
N GLU A 469 25.47 -0.90 -13.48
CA GLU A 469 25.90 0.39 -14.04
C GLU A 469 25.27 0.64 -15.42
N ASP A 470 25.24 -0.39 -16.29
CA ASP A 470 24.51 -0.36 -17.55
C ASP A 470 23.44 -1.47 -17.58
N PRO A 471 22.18 -1.15 -17.24
CA PRO A 471 21.09 -2.14 -17.24
C PRO A 471 20.75 -2.68 -18.64
N ARG A 472 21.21 -2.03 -19.73
CA ARG A 472 20.91 -2.47 -21.10
C ARG A 472 21.66 -3.74 -21.49
N VAL A 473 22.68 -4.13 -20.74
CA VAL A 473 23.36 -5.44 -20.90
C VAL A 473 22.38 -6.61 -20.67
N TYR A 474 21.31 -6.38 -19.91
CA TYR A 474 20.35 -7.41 -19.56
C TYR A 474 19.16 -7.42 -20.53
N ALA A 475 18.89 -8.59 -21.13
CA ALA A 475 17.62 -8.90 -21.76
C ALA A 475 16.67 -9.47 -20.71
N ILE A 476 15.56 -8.78 -20.45
CA ILE A 476 14.71 -9.04 -19.27
C ILE A 476 13.28 -9.40 -19.67
N THR A 477 12.54 -10.09 -18.79
CA THR A 477 11.18 -10.62 -19.07
C THR A 477 10.15 -9.56 -19.48
N THR A 478 10.43 -8.27 -19.27
CA THR A 478 9.59 -7.16 -19.69
C THR A 478 9.89 -6.64 -21.10
N ASP A 479 11.00 -7.03 -21.72
CA ASP A 479 11.36 -6.61 -23.08
C ASP A 479 10.41 -7.26 -24.11
N GLN A 480 10.03 -6.52 -25.16
CA GLN A 480 9.04 -7.00 -26.13
C GLN A 480 9.52 -8.21 -26.96
N ASP A 481 10.81 -8.31 -27.19
CA ASP A 481 11.51 -9.38 -27.90
C ASP A 481 12.04 -10.49 -26.97
N PHE A 482 11.78 -10.45 -25.66
CA PHE A 482 12.34 -11.42 -24.69
C PHE A 482 12.10 -12.88 -25.09
N ARG A 483 10.90 -13.21 -25.57
CA ARG A 483 10.57 -14.58 -26.00
C ARG A 483 11.34 -15.03 -27.24
N GLU A 484 11.61 -14.10 -28.15
CA GLU A 484 12.41 -14.37 -29.35
C GLU A 484 13.88 -14.61 -28.96
N LEU A 485 14.42 -13.74 -28.10
CA LEU A 485 15.76 -13.87 -27.54
C LEU A 485 15.92 -15.19 -26.77
N LEU A 486 14.93 -15.58 -25.97
CA LEU A 486 14.99 -16.82 -25.19
C LEU A 486 14.86 -18.08 -26.06
N ALA A 487 14.16 -18.01 -27.20
CA ALA A 487 13.97 -19.16 -28.08
C ALA A 487 15.25 -19.53 -28.87
N ASP A 488 16.04 -18.52 -29.27
CA ASP A 488 17.34 -18.69 -29.92
C ASP A 488 18.36 -17.66 -29.38
N PRO A 489 18.98 -17.93 -28.21
CA PRO A 489 19.85 -16.96 -27.54
C PRO A 489 21.04 -16.54 -28.42
N ARG A 490 21.80 -17.51 -28.92
CA ARG A 490 23.02 -17.25 -29.71
C ARG A 490 22.70 -16.59 -31.05
N GLY A 491 21.65 -17.05 -31.73
CA GLY A 491 21.22 -16.45 -33.00
C GLY A 491 20.85 -14.97 -32.86
N ASN A 492 20.41 -14.56 -31.67
CA ASN A 492 19.99 -13.18 -31.36
C ASN A 492 21.00 -12.39 -30.51
N GLY A 493 22.24 -12.85 -30.37
CA GLY A 493 23.30 -12.10 -29.69
C GLY A 493 23.28 -12.16 -28.15
N VAL A 494 22.51 -13.09 -27.58
CA VAL A 494 22.54 -13.41 -26.15
C VAL A 494 23.62 -14.46 -25.90
N ASP A 495 24.64 -14.08 -25.14
CA ASP A 495 25.78 -14.95 -24.84
C ASP A 495 25.64 -15.69 -23.51
N TYR A 496 24.90 -15.12 -22.56
CA TYR A 496 24.79 -15.63 -21.20
C TYR A 496 23.37 -15.68 -20.69
N ALA A 497 23.12 -16.62 -19.77
CA ALA A 497 21.93 -16.68 -18.95
C ALA A 497 22.29 -16.52 -17.47
N LEU A 498 21.56 -15.66 -16.77
CA LEU A 498 21.67 -15.43 -15.33
C LEU A 498 20.38 -15.86 -14.65
N LEU A 499 20.47 -16.86 -13.78
CA LEU A 499 19.35 -17.42 -13.05
C LEU A 499 19.78 -17.89 -11.65
N THR A 500 18.80 -18.22 -10.80
CA THR A 500 18.98 -18.74 -9.44
C THR A 500 18.32 -20.13 -9.30
N SER A 501 18.33 -20.72 -8.10
CA SER A 501 17.78 -22.07 -7.90
C SER A 501 16.26 -22.14 -8.11
N PRO A 502 15.71 -23.25 -8.64
CA PRO A 502 14.26 -23.46 -8.75
C PRO A 502 13.51 -23.37 -7.42
N ASP A 503 14.17 -23.63 -6.29
CA ASP A 503 13.58 -23.45 -4.96
C ASP A 503 13.29 -21.97 -4.64
N THR A 504 14.10 -21.05 -5.19
CA THR A 504 13.95 -19.60 -5.01
C THR A 504 13.13 -18.99 -6.14
N ALA A 505 13.36 -19.46 -7.37
CA ALA A 505 12.74 -18.97 -8.60
C ALA A 505 11.95 -20.07 -9.32
N PRO A 506 10.84 -20.54 -8.74
CA PRO A 506 10.10 -21.69 -9.25
C PRO A 506 9.38 -21.44 -10.58
N ALA A 507 9.23 -20.19 -10.99
CA ALA A 507 8.62 -19.78 -12.27
C ALA A 507 9.62 -19.01 -13.15
N ASP A 508 10.92 -19.29 -13.02
CA ASP A 508 11.95 -18.69 -13.86
C ASP A 508 11.75 -19.08 -15.33
N ALA A 509 11.61 -18.08 -16.20
CA ALA A 509 11.34 -18.29 -17.62
C ALA A 509 12.46 -19.07 -18.34
N ILE A 510 13.71 -18.94 -17.90
CA ILE A 510 14.86 -19.63 -18.53
C ILE A 510 14.85 -21.10 -18.14
N GLU A 511 14.62 -21.41 -16.86
CA GLU A 511 14.49 -22.79 -16.39
C GLU A 511 13.26 -23.48 -17.01
N GLU A 512 12.18 -22.75 -17.26
CA GLU A 512 10.99 -23.26 -17.96
C GLU A 512 11.30 -23.63 -19.42
N GLN A 513 12.03 -22.77 -20.15
CA GLN A 513 12.41 -23.04 -21.54
C GLN A 513 13.50 -24.12 -21.66
N TYR A 514 14.46 -24.13 -20.72
CA TYR A 514 15.59 -25.04 -20.70
C TYR A 514 15.63 -25.81 -19.36
N PRO A 515 14.80 -26.85 -19.18
CA PRO A 515 14.77 -27.60 -17.92
C PRO A 515 16.13 -28.18 -17.56
N GLY A 516 16.61 -27.91 -16.34
CA GLY A 516 17.95 -28.27 -15.87
C GLY A 516 19.01 -27.20 -16.11
N MET A 517 18.65 -26.03 -16.63
CA MET A 517 19.60 -24.92 -16.86
C MET A 517 20.36 -24.56 -15.60
N TRP A 518 19.67 -24.45 -14.46
CA TRP A 518 20.28 -24.20 -13.17
C TRP A 518 21.16 -25.37 -12.69
N ALA A 519 20.79 -26.61 -12.99
CA ALA A 519 21.49 -27.79 -12.46
C ALA A 519 22.82 -28.02 -13.18
N ASP A 520 22.79 -28.10 -14.50
CA ASP A 520 23.92 -28.51 -15.35
C ASP A 520 24.01 -27.76 -16.69
N GLY A 521 23.20 -26.70 -16.88
CA GLY A 521 23.18 -25.90 -18.10
C GLY A 521 22.35 -26.51 -19.23
N ALA A 522 21.50 -27.50 -18.93
CA ALA A 522 20.55 -28.15 -19.85
C ALA A 522 21.20 -28.72 -21.13
N GLY A 523 22.52 -28.96 -21.11
CA GLY A 523 23.30 -29.37 -22.28
C GLY A 523 23.47 -28.29 -23.36
N VAL A 524 22.95 -27.08 -23.15
CA VAL A 524 23.03 -25.95 -24.11
C VAL A 524 23.93 -24.82 -23.63
N ALA A 525 24.35 -24.84 -22.37
CA ALA A 525 25.19 -23.82 -21.77
C ALA A 525 26.16 -24.40 -20.74
N THR A 526 27.20 -23.64 -20.41
CA THR A 526 28.23 -23.99 -19.43
C THR A 526 28.34 -22.92 -18.35
N MET A 527 28.36 -23.34 -17.09
CA MET A 527 28.52 -22.42 -15.97
C MET A 527 29.90 -21.76 -16.02
N VAL A 528 29.94 -20.43 -16.05
CA VAL A 528 31.18 -19.64 -16.09
C VAL A 528 31.46 -18.91 -14.78
N ARG A 529 30.42 -18.61 -13.99
CA ARG A 529 30.55 -17.94 -12.70
C ARG A 529 29.39 -18.30 -11.76
N GLN A 530 29.64 -18.18 -10.46
CA GLN A 530 28.62 -18.33 -9.42
C GLN A 530 28.88 -17.34 -8.28
N TRP A 531 27.81 -16.87 -7.66
CA TRP A 531 27.83 -16.02 -6.46
C TRP A 531 26.92 -16.66 -5.41
N ARG A 532 27.29 -16.55 -4.13
CA ARG A 532 26.55 -17.18 -3.05
C ARG A 532 26.57 -16.29 -1.82
N ASP A 533 25.41 -16.08 -1.22
CA ASP A 533 25.26 -15.32 0.02
C ASP A 533 25.49 -16.20 1.27
N GLY A 534 25.42 -15.59 2.46
CA GLY A 534 25.56 -16.27 3.74
C GLY A 534 24.40 -17.22 4.08
N ARG A 535 23.27 -17.15 3.37
CA ARG A 535 22.11 -18.05 3.54
C ARG A 535 22.16 -19.26 2.60
N GLY A 536 23.02 -19.21 1.58
CA GLY A 536 23.11 -20.22 0.53
C GLY A 536 22.28 -19.94 -0.72
N LEU A 537 21.62 -18.78 -0.81
CA LEU A 537 21.08 -18.30 -2.08
C LEU A 537 22.26 -18.17 -3.05
N THR A 538 22.11 -18.77 -4.23
CA THR A 538 23.17 -18.81 -5.23
C THR A 538 22.64 -18.23 -6.53
N TRP A 539 23.45 -17.41 -7.20
CA TRP A 539 23.26 -17.00 -8.60
C TRP A 539 24.33 -17.66 -9.45
N ARG A 540 24.00 -18.04 -10.68
CA ARG A 540 24.94 -18.63 -11.64
C ARG A 540 24.80 -17.94 -12.98
N LEU A 541 25.96 -17.69 -13.58
CA LEU A 541 26.06 -17.21 -14.95
C LEU A 541 26.47 -18.39 -15.83
N TYR A 542 25.66 -18.68 -16.84
CA TYR A 542 25.90 -19.70 -17.84
C TYR A 542 26.23 -19.04 -19.18
N ARG A 543 27.20 -19.56 -19.91
CA ARG A 543 27.50 -19.18 -21.29
C ARG A 543 26.93 -20.22 -22.24
N PHE A 544 26.12 -19.81 -23.21
CA PHE A 544 25.56 -20.72 -24.23
C PHE A 544 26.68 -21.32 -25.09
N THR A 545 26.66 -22.62 -25.36
CA THR A 545 27.78 -23.34 -26.01
C THR A 545 27.70 -23.44 -27.53
N SER A 546 26.54 -23.21 -28.12
CA SER A 546 26.30 -23.30 -29.57
C SER A 546 25.09 -22.47 -29.96
#